data_AF-A0A941JA21-F1
#
_entry.id   AF-A0A941JA21-F1
#
_cell.length_a   1.000
_cell.length_b   1.000
_cell.length_c   1.000
_cell.angle_alpha   90.00
_cell.angle_beta   90.00
_cell.angle_gamma   90.00
#
_symmetry.space_group_name_H-M   'P 1'
#
loop_
_entity.id
_entity.type
_entity.pdbx_description
1 polymer ?
#
loop_
_entity_poly.entity_id
_entity_poly.type
_entity_poly.pdbx_seq_one_letter_code
_entity_poly.pdbx_strand_id
1 'polypeptide(L)'
;MSKQEKYVYKFHHQRLPALKPNQISISGIKLNRVEDDVIIEAFLRSSIEKAVSFDIVDLLLVDGDGKLLAKKTFDLTELGELPALSCMPWRFLFEEGDMLAESIPDEGWKIAFEWKRK
;
A
#
# COMPACT_ATOMS: atom_id res chain seq x y z
N MET A 1 -8.06 15.27 -7.40
CA MET A 1 -8.67 14.70 -6.17
C MET A 1 -9.94 15.46 -5.83
N SER A 2 -11.08 14.78 -5.91
CA SER A 2 -12.43 15.26 -5.56
C SER A 2 -12.59 15.47 -4.05
N LYS A 3 -13.62 16.22 -3.63
CA LYS A 3 -13.92 16.42 -2.20
C LYS A 3 -14.26 15.11 -1.47
N GLN A 4 -14.94 14.19 -2.15
CA GLN A 4 -15.31 12.89 -1.59
C GLN A 4 -14.07 12.04 -1.30
N GLU A 5 -13.12 11.96 -2.23
CA GLU A 5 -11.85 11.25 -2.03
C GLU A 5 -11.06 11.82 -0.85
N LYS A 6 -10.99 13.16 -0.70
CA LYS A 6 -10.33 13.78 0.46
C LYS A 6 -10.95 13.33 1.78
N TYR A 7 -12.28 13.22 1.83
CA TYR A 7 -13.00 12.81 3.03
C TYR A 7 -12.70 11.35 3.37
N VAL A 8 -12.74 10.46 2.38
CA VAL A 8 -12.37 9.05 2.53
C VAL A 8 -10.96 8.95 3.09
N TYR A 9 -9.98 9.59 2.46
CA TYR A 9 -8.59 9.53 2.93
C TYR A 9 -8.41 10.07 4.35
N LYS A 10 -9.07 11.18 4.70
CA LYS A 10 -9.04 11.71 6.07
C LYS A 10 -9.62 10.71 7.08
N PHE A 11 -10.75 10.09 6.77
CA PHE A 11 -11.39 9.10 7.63
C PHE A 11 -10.49 7.88 7.88
N HIS A 12 -9.88 7.33 6.83
CA HIS A 12 -8.95 6.20 6.97
C HIS A 12 -7.68 6.59 7.73
N HIS A 13 -7.08 7.74 7.42
CA HIS A 13 -5.87 8.23 8.09
C HIS A 13 -6.04 8.35 9.61
N GLN A 14 -7.19 8.88 10.07
CA GLN A 14 -7.49 9.05 11.50
C GLN A 14 -7.55 7.74 12.30
N ARG A 15 -7.72 6.60 11.64
CA ARG A 15 -7.81 5.27 12.26
C ARG A 15 -6.49 4.51 12.25
N LEU A 16 -5.46 5.05 11.60
CA LEU A 16 -4.18 4.39 11.53
C LEU A 16 -3.40 4.58 12.83
N PRO A 17 -2.65 3.56 13.28
CA PRO A 17 -1.78 3.71 14.43
C PRO A 17 -0.68 4.73 14.13
N ALA A 18 -0.23 5.41 15.18
CA ALA A 18 0.95 6.25 15.11
C ALA A 18 2.18 5.43 14.67
N LEU A 19 3.03 6.03 13.84
CA LEU A 19 4.31 5.44 13.48
C LEU A 19 5.30 5.61 14.62
N LYS A 20 6.21 4.63 14.74
CA LYS A 20 7.43 4.81 15.54
C LYS A 20 8.34 5.82 14.83
N PRO A 21 9.27 6.47 15.54
CA PRO A 21 10.29 7.32 14.91
C PRO A 21 11.09 6.54 13.84
N ASN A 22 11.49 7.22 12.77
CA ASN A 22 12.29 6.65 11.67
C ASN A 22 11.68 5.40 11.01
N GLN A 23 10.37 5.42 10.77
CA GLN A 23 9.62 4.30 10.22
C GLN A 23 8.96 4.68 8.88
N ILE A 24 9.01 3.73 7.94
CA ILE A 24 8.17 3.72 6.75
C ILE A 24 7.09 2.66 6.93
N SER A 25 5.88 2.97 6.47
CA SER A 25 4.72 2.07 6.57
C SER A 25 3.87 2.19 5.33
N ILE A 26 3.32 1.07 4.92
CA ILE A 26 2.22 1.01 3.95
C ILE A 26 0.93 0.61 4.67
N SER A 27 -0.22 1.14 4.25
CA SER A 27 -1.52 0.81 4.85
C SER A 27 -2.64 0.87 3.81
N GLY A 28 -3.33 -0.25 3.61
CA GLY A 28 -4.43 -0.36 2.66
C GLY A 28 -5.61 0.56 3.02
N ILE A 29 -6.21 1.16 1.99
CA ILE A 29 -7.37 2.04 2.09
C ILE A 29 -8.57 1.35 1.45
N LYS A 30 -8.41 0.94 0.19
CA LYS A 30 -9.49 0.41 -0.63
C LYS A 30 -8.93 -0.56 -1.68
N LEU A 31 -9.72 -1.58 -1.97
CA LEU A 31 -9.54 -2.48 -3.10
C LEU A 31 -10.60 -2.14 -4.16
N ASN A 32 -10.18 -2.00 -5.41
CA ASN A 32 -11.07 -1.89 -6.56
C ASN A 32 -10.73 -3.01 -7.54
N ARG A 33 -11.74 -3.70 -8.08
CA ARG A 33 -11.56 -4.71 -9.11
C ARG A 33 -11.77 -4.10 -10.49
N VAL A 34 -10.94 -4.48 -11.45
CA VAL A 34 -11.06 -4.10 -12.84
C VAL A 34 -10.80 -5.36 -13.66
N GLU A 35 -11.86 -5.98 -14.18
CA GLU A 35 -11.78 -7.28 -14.85
C GLU A 35 -11.13 -8.32 -13.92
N ASP A 36 -10.00 -8.91 -14.33
CA ASP A 36 -9.23 -9.89 -13.54
C ASP A 36 -8.13 -9.23 -12.67
N ASP A 37 -7.97 -7.91 -12.78
CA ASP A 37 -6.99 -7.13 -12.04
C ASP A 37 -7.56 -6.52 -10.76
N VAL A 38 -6.65 -6.18 -9.85
CA VAL A 38 -6.96 -5.52 -8.59
C VAL A 38 -6.11 -4.27 -8.39
N ILE A 39 -6.78 -3.14 -8.20
CA ILE A 39 -6.16 -1.87 -7.83
C ILE A 39 -6.29 -1.68 -6.32
N ILE A 40 -5.15 -1.66 -5.65
CA ILE A 40 -5.05 -1.38 -4.22
C ILE A 40 -4.67 0.09 -4.03
N GLU A 41 -5.56 0.85 -3.40
CA GLU A 41 -5.24 2.17 -2.88
C GLU A 41 -4.65 2.01 -1.47
N ALA A 42 -3.46 2.55 -1.24
CA ALA A 42 -2.80 2.46 0.06
C ALA A 42 -2.06 3.76 0.41
N PHE A 43 -1.91 4.04 1.69
CA PHE A 43 -1.05 5.10 2.18
C PHE A 43 0.39 4.63 2.28
N LEU A 44 1.31 5.36 1.65
CA LEU A 44 2.73 5.37 2.00
C LEU A 44 2.96 6.46 3.06
N ARG A 45 3.49 6.05 4.20
CA ARG A 45 3.69 6.92 5.37
C ARG A 45 5.14 6.91 5.79
N SER A 46 5.66 8.08 6.12
CA SER A 46 7.00 8.27 6.65
C SER A 46 6.95 9.07 7.95
N SER A 47 7.61 8.57 8.99
CA SER A 47 7.96 9.33 10.19
C SER A 47 9.43 9.73 10.21
N ILE A 48 10.11 9.65 9.06
CA ILE A 48 11.49 10.09 8.90
C ILE A 48 11.49 11.61 8.68
N GLU A 49 12.44 12.30 9.32
CA GLU A 49 12.59 13.77 9.26
C GLU A 49 13.18 14.28 7.92
N LYS A 50 13.44 13.37 6.99
CA LYS A 50 13.96 13.65 5.65
C LYS A 50 13.08 12.99 4.60
N ALA A 51 13.07 13.55 3.40
CA ALA A 51 12.45 12.93 2.26
C ALA A 51 13.12 11.57 1.94
N VAL A 52 12.34 10.63 1.43
CA VAL A 52 12.79 9.28 1.08
C VAL A 52 12.32 8.95 -0.32
N SER A 53 13.22 8.42 -1.14
CA SER A 53 12.90 7.88 -2.46
C SER A 53 12.79 6.37 -2.41
N PHE A 54 11.95 5.82 -3.27
CA PHE A 54 11.82 4.38 -3.47
C PHE A 54 12.20 4.06 -4.90
N ASP A 55 13.07 3.08 -5.08
CA ASP A 55 13.38 2.53 -6.40
C ASP A 55 12.43 1.34 -6.63
N ILE A 56 12.94 0.12 -6.46
CA ILE A 56 12.16 -1.10 -6.58
C ILE A 56 11.66 -1.56 -5.20
N VAL A 57 10.36 -1.83 -5.08
CA VAL A 57 9.75 -2.39 -3.88
C VAL A 57 8.96 -3.65 -4.20
N ASP A 58 9.12 -4.67 -3.38
CA ASP A 58 8.30 -5.86 -3.44
C ASP A 58 7.14 -5.71 -2.45
N LEU A 59 5.90 -5.87 -2.94
CA LEU A 59 4.70 -5.77 -2.12
C LEU A 59 3.94 -7.09 -2.10
N LEU A 60 3.36 -7.37 -0.94
CA LEU A 60 2.55 -8.56 -0.67
C LEU A 60 1.14 -8.11 -0.28
N LEU A 61 0.14 -8.81 -0.80
CA LEU A 61 -1.20 -8.83 -0.23
C LEU A 61 -1.35 -10.10 0.60
N VAL A 62 -1.85 -9.93 1.82
CA VAL A 62 -2.15 -11.04 2.75
C VAL A 62 -3.56 -10.94 3.29
N ASP A 63 -4.17 -12.06 3.63
CA ASP A 63 -5.46 -12.09 4.34
C ASP A 63 -5.31 -11.86 5.85
N GLY A 64 -6.43 -11.99 6.58
CA GLY A 64 -6.48 -11.85 8.03
C GLY A 64 -5.63 -12.87 8.79
N ASP A 65 -5.42 -14.04 8.18
CA ASP A 65 -4.63 -15.16 8.72
C ASP A 65 -3.15 -15.10 8.30
N GLY A 66 -2.79 -14.13 7.44
CA GLY A 66 -1.44 -13.93 6.94
C GLY A 66 -1.09 -14.78 5.72
N LYS A 67 -2.07 -15.44 5.08
CA LYS A 67 -1.86 -16.17 3.82
C LYS A 67 -1.66 -15.19 2.68
N LEU A 68 -0.70 -15.49 1.81
CA LEU A 68 -0.43 -14.69 0.62
C LEU A 68 -1.59 -14.76 -0.38
N LEU A 69 -2.05 -13.60 -0.83
CA LEU A 69 -3.13 -13.41 -1.80
C LEU A 69 -2.59 -12.97 -3.16
N ALA A 70 -1.60 -12.08 -3.17
CA ALA A 70 -0.90 -11.61 -4.36
C ALA A 70 0.51 -11.12 -4.00
N LYS A 71 1.39 -11.08 -4.99
CA LYS A 71 2.75 -10.53 -4.85
C LYS A 71 3.19 -9.89 -6.16
N LYS A 72 3.73 -8.68 -6.07
CA LYS A 72 4.29 -7.97 -7.23
C LYS A 72 5.47 -7.10 -6.84
N THR A 73 6.42 -6.99 -7.76
CA THR A 73 7.50 -6.01 -7.73
C THR A 73 7.07 -4.73 -8.43
N PHE A 74 7.12 -3.60 -7.73
CA PHE A 74 6.79 -2.28 -8.26
C PHE A 74 8.05 -1.43 -8.43
N ASP A 75 8.14 -0.74 -9.56
CA ASP A 75 9.04 0.40 -9.71
C ASP A 75 8.33 1.66 -9.22
N LEU A 76 8.83 2.21 -8.11
CA LEU A 76 8.32 3.43 -7.50
C LEU A 76 9.19 4.65 -7.80
N THR A 77 10.10 4.57 -8.77
CA THR A 77 10.88 5.74 -9.19
C THR A 77 9.96 6.88 -9.67
N GLU A 78 8.80 6.55 -10.27
CA GLU A 78 7.79 7.52 -10.69
C GLU A 78 7.03 8.21 -9.54
N LEU A 79 7.03 7.64 -8.33
CA LEU A 79 6.52 8.32 -7.14
C LEU A 79 7.38 9.56 -6.81
N GLY A 80 8.67 9.54 -7.17
CA GLY A 80 9.65 10.53 -6.76
C GLY A 80 9.97 10.43 -5.28
N GLU A 81 9.99 11.56 -4.59
CA GLU A 81 10.26 11.62 -3.16
C GLU A 81 8.97 11.55 -2.34
N LEU A 82 8.95 10.64 -1.36
CA LEU A 82 8.01 10.69 -0.25
C LEU A 82 8.51 11.73 0.76
N PRO A 83 7.80 12.85 1.00
CA PRO A 83 8.29 13.92 1.86
C PRO A 83 8.51 13.47 3.31
N ALA A 84 9.31 14.23 4.05
CA ALA A 84 9.48 14.04 5.49
C ALA A 84 8.12 14.11 6.22
N LEU A 85 7.95 13.27 7.24
CA LEU A 85 6.79 13.30 8.15
C LEU A 85 5.43 13.30 7.41
N SER A 86 5.29 12.47 6.37
CA SER A 86 4.17 12.54 5.42
C SER A 86 3.32 11.27 5.37
N CYS A 87 2.15 11.40 4.74
CA CYS A 87 1.21 10.32 4.45
C CYS A 87 0.59 10.58 3.07
N MET A 88 0.99 9.80 2.07
CA MET A 88 0.55 9.96 0.68
C MET A 88 -0.22 8.74 0.20
N PRO A 89 -1.41 8.91 -0.41
CA PRO A 89 -2.10 7.81 -1.08
C PRO A 89 -1.41 7.48 -2.40
N TRP A 90 -1.27 6.18 -2.68
CA TRP A 90 -0.77 5.65 -3.94
C TRP A 90 -1.62 4.46 -4.39
N ARG A 91 -1.63 4.20 -5.71
CA ARG A 91 -2.37 3.09 -6.31
C ARG A 91 -1.40 2.04 -6.81
N PHE A 92 -1.64 0.79 -6.43
CA PHE A 92 -0.85 -0.37 -6.80
C PHE A 92 -1.73 -1.30 -7.62
N LEU A 93 -1.38 -1.51 -8.89
CA LEU A 93 -2.06 -2.43 -9.79
C LEU A 93 -1.42 -3.82 -9.69
N PHE A 94 -2.19 -4.78 -9.19
CA PHE A 94 -1.90 -6.21 -9.26
C PHE A 94 -2.69 -6.79 -10.42
N GLU A 95 -1.99 -7.36 -11.38
CA GLU A 95 -2.59 -8.00 -12.56
C GLU A 95 -2.90 -9.47 -12.24
N GLU A 96 -3.71 -10.13 -13.06
CA GLU A 96 -4.08 -11.55 -12.88
C GLU A 96 -2.85 -12.46 -12.58
N GLY A 97 -1.74 -12.25 -13.30
CA GLY A 97 -0.50 -13.02 -13.12
C GLY A 97 0.22 -12.80 -11.78
N ASP A 98 -0.13 -11.76 -11.02
CA ASP A 98 0.43 -11.46 -9.70
C ASP A 98 -0.35 -12.17 -8.57
N MET A 99 -1.51 -12.76 -8.88
CA MET A 99 -2.39 -13.40 -7.92
C MET A 99 -1.85 -14.77 -7.50
N LEU A 100 -1.84 -15.03 -6.20
CA LEU A 100 -1.39 -16.28 -5.59
C LEU A 100 -2.56 -17.10 -5.02
N ALA A 101 -3.71 -16.46 -4.84
CA ALA A 101 -4.96 -17.09 -4.44
C ALA A 101 -5.98 -16.99 -5.59
N GLU A 102 -6.92 -17.94 -5.64
CA GLU A 102 -8.02 -17.92 -6.62
C GLU A 102 -8.87 -16.65 -6.53
N SER A 103 -8.95 -16.05 -5.35
CA SER A 103 -9.61 -14.77 -5.15
C SER A 103 -9.04 -14.04 -3.94
N ILE A 104 -9.11 -12.71 -3.98
CA ILE A 104 -8.83 -11.81 -2.86
C ILE A 104 -10.18 -11.46 -2.21
N PRO A 105 -10.37 -11.54 -0.89
CA PRO A 105 -11.60 -11.03 -0.27
C PRO A 105 -11.67 -9.50 -0.38
N ASP A 106 -12.88 -8.93 -0.44
CA ASP A 106 -13.04 -7.47 -0.55
C ASP A 106 -12.58 -6.71 0.72
N GLU A 107 -12.62 -7.39 1.88
CA GLU A 107 -12.20 -6.89 3.19
C GLU A 107 -11.25 -7.87 3.88
N GLY A 108 -10.63 -7.43 4.98
CA GLY A 108 -9.77 -8.29 5.81
C GLY A 108 -8.37 -8.55 5.25
N TRP A 109 -8.05 -7.99 4.08
CA TRP A 109 -6.70 -8.03 3.51
C TRP A 109 -5.80 -6.94 4.09
N LYS A 110 -4.49 -7.13 3.97
CA LYS A 110 -3.45 -6.15 4.29
C LYS A 110 -2.41 -6.12 3.17
N ILE A 111 -1.82 -4.96 2.96
CA ILE A 111 -0.66 -4.78 2.10
C ILE A 111 0.58 -4.59 2.97
N ALA A 112 1.71 -5.18 2.56
CA ALA A 112 2.96 -5.10 3.29
C ALA A 112 4.15 -5.05 2.32
N PHE A 113 5.24 -4.40 2.76
CA PHE A 113 6.54 -4.56 2.11
C PHE A 113 7.06 -5.97 2.34
N GLU A 114 7.56 -6.62 1.29
CA GLU A 114 8.30 -7.85 1.44
C GLU A 114 9.68 -7.55 2.02
N TRP A 115 9.93 -8.05 3.24
CA TRP A 115 11.27 -7.98 3.82
C TRP A 115 12.10 -9.18 3.36
N LYS A 116 13.03 -8.96 2.43
CA LYS A 116 14.04 -9.96 2.10
C LYS A 116 15.07 -10.01 3.23
N ARG A 117 14.97 -11.02 4.10
CA ARG A 117 16.09 -11.37 4.99
C ARG A 117 17.25 -11.82 4.11
N LYS A 118 18.34 -11.05 4.11
CA LYS A 118 19.66 -11.56 3.73
C LYS A 118 20.20 -12.45 4.84
#